data_AF-A0A8J4C1B8-F1
#
_entry.id   AF-A0A8J4C1B8-F1
#
_cell.length_a   1.000
_cell.length_b   1.000
_cell.length_c   1.000
_cell.angle_alpha   90.00
_cell.angle_beta   90.00
_cell.angle_gamma   90.00
#
_symmetry.space_group_name_H-M   'P 1'
#
loop_
_entity.id
_entity.type
_entity.pdbx_description
1 polymer ?
#
loop_
_entity_poly.entity_id
_entity_poly.type
_entity_poly.pdbx_seq_one_letter_code
_entity_poly.pdbx_strand_id
1 'polypeptide(L)'
;MQPASEVNCRSGVLQTYPSADLVNYIISGPLLNSCGISPEAVQANAAEWERLGRQLAVQLAFDHDNLDPIQKLRIYHYYLPVYWWVSQQLERHRREGHQTALVLGISAPQGCGKTTIVEQLEQLCNWLGRPAASVSIDDFYLTNADQTALAASNPDNRLLQLRGNAGTHDLALGTETLKQLRGLTTPGQSVAVPRYDKSAYGGRGDRAAASTWPVVSGPLDVVFFEGWMSGFSPVDPPAAEAVEPALVAVNEHLKSYKAAWDELVDSWLVVRIGDPQWVYKWRLQAEERMKASGKSGMTAEQIADFVSRFIPAYSAYLPGLYAAGPTTARSGRTLIIEVDQNRSPVPEQPAPVV
;
A
#
# COMPACT_ATOMS: atom_id res chain seq x y z
N MET A 1 -15.62 71.19 3.85
CA MET A 1 -14.32 70.49 3.80
C MET A 1 -14.09 69.81 5.14
N GLN A 2 -14.43 68.53 5.23
CA GLN A 2 -14.03 67.64 6.33
C GLN A 2 -12.87 66.77 5.81
N PRO A 3 -11.86 66.43 6.62
CA PRO A 3 -10.80 65.53 6.20
C PRO A 3 -11.27 64.07 6.32
N ALA A 4 -10.85 63.26 5.35
CA ALA A 4 -11.15 61.84 5.22
C ALA A 4 -10.41 61.00 6.28
N SER A 5 -11.12 60.06 6.90
CA SER A 5 -10.55 59.00 7.72
C SER A 5 -10.11 57.82 6.85
N GLU A 6 -8.82 57.51 6.88
CA GLU A 6 -8.24 56.31 6.28
C GLU A 6 -8.77 55.04 6.98
N VAL A 7 -9.46 54.19 6.22
CA VAL A 7 -9.88 52.86 6.65
C VAL A 7 -8.71 51.91 6.41
N ASN A 8 -8.06 51.51 7.50
CA ASN A 8 -7.01 50.49 7.51
C ASN A 8 -7.66 49.10 7.39
N CYS A 9 -7.76 48.56 6.18
CA CYS A 9 -8.15 47.16 5.94
C CYS A 9 -7.00 46.22 6.30
N ARG A 10 -6.95 45.75 7.55
CA ARG A 10 -6.20 44.56 7.92
C ARG A 10 -6.99 43.32 7.49
N SER A 11 -6.53 42.65 6.44
CA SER A 11 -6.95 41.29 6.08
C SER A 11 -6.48 40.31 7.17
N GLY A 12 -7.33 40.08 8.17
CA GLY A 12 -7.13 39.01 9.14
C GLY A 12 -7.49 37.68 8.49
N VAL A 13 -6.48 36.91 8.06
CA VAL A 13 -6.66 35.46 7.93
C VAL A 13 -6.83 34.95 9.36
N LEU A 14 -8.06 34.63 9.74
CA LEU A 14 -8.33 33.94 11.01
C LEU A 14 -7.61 32.60 10.93
N GLN A 15 -6.49 32.46 11.66
CA GLN A 15 -5.94 31.14 11.98
C GLN A 15 -6.99 30.44 12.86
N THR A 16 -7.83 29.62 12.23
CA THR A 16 -8.73 28.73 12.94
C THR A 16 -7.87 27.63 13.55
N TYR A 17 -7.71 27.67 14.87
CA TYR A 17 -7.10 26.57 15.61
C TYR A 17 -8.11 25.41 15.66
N PRO A 18 -7.64 24.14 15.56
CA PRO A 18 -8.52 23.00 15.68
C PRO A 18 -9.26 22.98 17.01
N SER A 19 -10.48 22.47 16.99
CA SER A 19 -11.23 22.26 18.23
C SER A 19 -10.48 21.28 19.13
N ALA A 20 -10.57 21.51 20.45
CA ALA A 20 -10.03 20.57 21.44
C ALA A 20 -10.59 19.15 21.23
N ASP A 21 -11.84 19.03 20.75
CA ASP A 21 -12.48 17.76 20.42
C ASP A 21 -11.78 17.00 19.30
N LEU A 22 -11.31 17.69 18.24
CA LEU A 22 -10.56 17.05 17.16
C LEU A 22 -9.19 16.58 17.65
N VAL A 23 -8.49 17.37 18.45
CA VAL A 23 -7.19 17.00 19.01
C VAL A 23 -7.31 15.78 19.92
N ASN A 24 -8.28 15.79 20.84
CA ASN A 24 -8.56 14.65 21.71
C ASN A 24 -8.95 13.40 20.90
N TYR A 25 -9.74 13.58 19.84
CA TYR A 25 -10.05 12.48 18.92
C TYR A 25 -8.77 11.92 18.31
N ILE A 26 -7.91 12.72 17.68
CA ILE A 26 -6.65 12.24 17.09
C ILE A 26 -5.80 11.48 18.10
N ILE A 27 -5.66 12.02 19.32
CA ILE A 27 -4.85 11.40 20.40
C ILE A 27 -5.41 10.02 20.80
N SER A 28 -6.73 9.83 20.75
CA SER A 28 -7.37 8.54 21.05
C SER A 28 -7.18 7.46 19.97
N GLY A 29 -6.50 7.78 18.86
CA GLY A 29 -6.35 6.88 17.72
C GLY A 29 -5.50 5.65 18.02
N PRO A 30 -5.88 4.46 17.50
CA PRO A 30 -5.21 3.19 17.78
C PRO A 30 -3.77 3.11 17.26
N LEU A 31 -3.43 3.92 16.24
CA LEU A 31 -2.12 3.88 15.58
C LEU A 31 -1.12 4.90 16.13
N LEU A 32 -1.51 5.78 17.06
CA LEU A 32 -0.66 6.91 17.46
C LEU A 32 0.68 6.43 18.04
N ASN A 33 0.60 5.51 19.01
CA ASN A 33 1.76 4.94 19.68
C ASN A 33 2.63 4.10 18.73
N SER A 34 2.02 3.25 17.89
CA SER A 34 2.77 2.40 16.95
C SER A 34 3.46 3.21 15.85
N CYS A 35 2.90 4.37 15.48
CA CYS A 35 3.54 5.33 14.57
C CYS A 35 4.62 6.20 15.25
N GLY A 36 4.87 6.02 16.55
CA GLY A 36 5.85 6.78 17.31
C GLY A 36 5.46 8.25 17.52
N ILE A 37 4.16 8.56 17.53
CA ILE A 37 3.64 9.92 17.64
C ILE A 37 3.17 10.15 19.08
N SER A 38 3.68 11.19 19.74
CA SER A 38 3.24 11.52 21.10
C SER A 38 2.00 12.45 21.11
N PRO A 39 1.18 12.43 22.17
CA PRO A 39 0.08 13.38 22.31
C PRO A 39 0.52 14.86 22.24
N GLU A 40 1.67 15.18 22.81
CA GLU A 40 2.25 16.52 22.78
C GLU A 40 2.62 16.94 21.35
N ALA A 41 3.14 16.01 20.55
CA ALA A 41 3.44 16.26 19.14
C ALA A 41 2.18 16.53 18.31
N VAL A 42 1.06 15.86 18.62
CA VAL A 42 -0.25 16.15 18.02
C VAL A 42 -0.73 17.54 18.42
N GLN A 43 -0.68 17.89 19.71
CA GLN A 43 -1.10 19.20 20.22
C GLN A 43 -0.28 20.33 19.59
N ALA A 44 1.05 20.18 19.53
CA ALA A 44 1.96 21.18 18.97
C ALA A 44 1.73 21.41 17.46
N ASN A 45 1.25 20.39 16.74
CA ASN A 45 1.05 20.44 15.28
C ASN A 45 -0.43 20.33 14.88
N ALA A 46 -1.36 20.62 15.79
CA ALA A 46 -2.78 20.35 15.59
C ALA A 46 -3.34 21.02 14.33
N ALA A 47 -2.92 22.27 14.05
CA ALA A 47 -3.36 23.01 12.87
C ALA A 47 -2.98 22.30 11.56
N GLU A 48 -1.82 21.64 11.52
CA GLU A 48 -1.37 20.90 10.35
C GLU A 48 -2.15 19.59 10.17
N TRP A 49 -2.45 18.90 11.27
CA TRP A 49 -3.35 17.73 11.24
C TRP A 49 -4.73 18.09 10.70
N GLU A 50 -5.32 19.20 11.15
CA GLU A 50 -6.61 19.64 10.62
C GLU A 50 -6.52 20.03 9.15
N ARG A 51 -5.51 20.82 8.77
CA ARG A 51 -5.28 21.24 7.38
C ARG A 51 -5.19 20.05 6.43
N LEU A 52 -4.35 19.07 6.76
CA LEU A 52 -4.21 17.85 5.96
C LEU A 52 -5.48 17.00 5.98
N GLY A 53 -6.18 16.93 7.11
CA GLY A 53 -7.45 16.22 7.20
C GLY A 53 -8.55 16.82 6.32
N ARG A 54 -8.62 18.16 6.23
CA ARG A 54 -9.50 18.88 5.29
C ARG A 54 -9.15 18.57 3.83
N GLN A 55 -7.85 18.57 3.49
CA GLN A 55 -7.39 18.23 2.14
C GLN A 55 -7.72 16.77 1.77
N LEU A 56 -7.49 15.82 2.68
CA LEU A 56 -7.86 14.43 2.48
C LEU A 56 -9.38 14.24 2.33
N ALA A 57 -10.18 14.95 3.13
CA ALA A 57 -11.64 14.91 3.00
C ALA A 57 -12.08 15.32 1.59
N VAL A 58 -11.56 16.44 1.07
CA VAL A 58 -11.84 16.88 -0.31
C VAL A 58 -11.40 15.82 -1.33
N GLN A 59 -10.19 15.28 -1.19
CA GLN A 59 -9.66 14.26 -2.09
C GLN A 59 -10.51 12.98 -2.11
N LEU A 60 -11.08 12.62 -0.97
CA LEU A 60 -11.94 11.46 -0.79
C LEU A 60 -13.42 11.76 -1.08
N ALA A 61 -13.74 12.98 -1.51
CA ALA A 61 -15.11 13.48 -1.72
C ALA A 61 -15.99 13.39 -0.46
N PHE A 62 -15.41 13.69 0.70
CA PHE A 62 -16.11 13.83 1.98
C PHE A 62 -16.33 15.31 2.32
N ASP A 63 -17.41 15.58 3.06
CA ASP A 63 -17.60 16.87 3.72
C ASP A 63 -16.88 16.85 5.07
N HIS A 64 -15.77 17.60 5.18
CA HIS A 64 -14.94 17.59 6.39
C HIS A 64 -15.69 18.08 7.63
N ASP A 65 -16.59 19.05 7.47
CA ASP A 65 -17.34 19.60 8.59
C ASP A 65 -18.47 18.65 9.05
N ASN A 66 -18.78 17.62 8.25
CA ASN A 66 -19.83 16.63 8.51
C ASN A 66 -19.35 15.18 8.31
N LEU A 67 -18.11 14.86 8.73
CA LEU A 67 -17.56 13.52 8.62
C LEU A 67 -18.34 12.52 9.47
N ASP A 68 -18.79 11.42 8.86
CA ASP A 68 -19.26 10.26 9.60
C ASP A 68 -18.10 9.60 10.40
N PRO A 69 -18.39 8.76 11.40
CA PRO A 69 -17.36 8.14 12.23
C PRO A 69 -16.30 7.34 11.45
N ILE A 70 -16.68 6.68 10.33
CA ILE A 70 -15.78 5.88 9.50
C ILE A 70 -14.88 6.79 8.68
N GLN A 71 -15.44 7.86 8.10
CA GLN A 71 -14.68 8.85 7.33
C GLN A 71 -13.67 9.57 8.23
N LYS A 72 -14.08 10.00 9.42
CA LYS A 72 -13.21 10.66 10.40
C LYS A 72 -12.07 9.74 10.86
N LEU A 73 -12.38 8.47 11.12
CA LEU A 73 -11.40 7.44 11.48
C LEU A 73 -10.38 7.20 10.36
N ARG A 74 -10.82 7.07 9.10
CA ARG A 74 -9.90 6.88 7.95
C ARG A 74 -8.88 8.01 7.85
N ILE A 75 -9.31 9.25 8.01
CA ILE A 75 -8.42 10.41 7.91
C ILE A 75 -7.48 10.46 9.12
N TYR A 76 -8.04 10.55 10.33
CA TYR A 76 -7.29 10.95 11.52
C TYR A 76 -6.68 9.80 12.31
N HIS A 77 -7.23 8.58 12.19
CA HIS A 77 -6.75 7.39 12.89
C HIS A 77 -6.03 6.41 11.99
N TYR A 78 -6.08 6.61 10.67
CA TYR A 78 -5.41 5.72 9.71
C TYR A 78 -4.41 6.45 8.81
N TYR A 79 -4.86 7.27 7.86
CA TYR A 79 -3.98 7.82 6.82
C TYR A 79 -2.96 8.82 7.37
N LEU A 80 -3.37 9.77 8.22
CA LEU A 80 -2.45 10.77 8.77
C LEU A 80 -1.41 10.17 9.73
N PRO A 81 -1.75 9.29 10.70
CA PRO A 81 -0.74 8.65 11.53
C PRO A 81 0.30 7.87 10.72
N VAL A 82 -0.15 7.09 9.72
CA VAL A 82 0.75 6.33 8.85
C VAL A 82 1.64 7.28 8.04
N TYR A 83 1.09 8.37 7.49
CA TYR A 83 1.89 9.38 6.79
C TYR A 83 2.98 9.98 7.70
N TRP A 84 2.65 10.33 8.94
CA TRP A 84 3.64 10.87 9.86
C TRP A 84 4.74 9.85 10.21
N TRP A 85 4.40 8.56 10.26
CA TRP A 85 5.41 7.51 10.36
C TRP A 85 6.29 7.45 9.09
N VAL A 86 5.72 7.48 7.88
CA VAL A 86 6.46 7.55 6.61
C VAL A 86 7.41 8.75 6.60
N SER A 87 6.93 9.91 7.04
CA SER A 87 7.72 11.14 7.17
C SER A 87 8.93 10.94 8.08
N GLN A 88 8.76 10.30 9.24
CA GLN A 88 9.87 9.96 10.14
C GLN A 88 10.88 9.00 9.48
N GLN A 89 10.41 8.01 8.70
CA GLN A 89 11.29 7.09 7.97
C GLN A 89 12.13 7.82 6.91
N LEU A 90 11.53 8.79 6.20
CA LEU A 90 12.25 9.62 5.24
C LEU A 90 13.32 10.50 5.92
N GLU A 91 12.98 11.14 7.03
CA GLU A 91 13.95 11.94 7.79
C GLU A 91 15.10 11.07 8.32
N ARG A 92 14.79 9.87 8.80
CA ARG A 92 15.81 8.90 9.24
C ARG A 92 16.72 8.50 8.08
N HIS A 93 16.16 8.17 6.92
CA HIS A 93 16.90 7.81 5.72
C HIS A 93 17.89 8.89 5.28
N ARG A 94 17.46 10.16 5.30
CA ARG A 94 18.32 11.31 4.99
C ARG A 94 19.41 11.52 6.05
N ARG A 95 19.08 11.38 7.34
CA ARG A 95 20.06 11.50 8.45
C ARG A 95 21.15 10.43 8.39
N GLU A 96 20.82 9.24 7.89
CA GLU A 96 21.78 8.16 7.64
C GLU A 96 22.67 8.41 6.39
N GLY A 97 22.50 9.56 5.72
CA GLY A 97 23.36 10.03 4.63
C GLY A 97 22.93 9.54 3.24
N HIS A 98 21.82 8.80 3.13
CA HIS A 98 21.33 8.33 1.85
C HIS A 98 20.89 9.51 0.96
N GLN A 99 21.36 9.50 -0.29
CA GLN A 99 21.01 10.50 -1.31
C GLN A 99 19.92 10.01 -2.28
N THR A 100 19.51 8.75 -2.17
CA THR A 100 18.44 8.15 -2.99
C THR A 100 17.08 8.36 -2.35
N ALA A 101 16.01 8.21 -3.14
CA ALA A 101 14.66 8.10 -2.58
C ALA A 101 14.59 6.97 -1.54
N LEU A 102 13.75 7.15 -0.53
CA LEU A 102 13.38 6.09 0.41
C LEU A 102 12.46 5.10 -0.31
N VAL A 103 12.84 3.82 -0.39
CA VAL A 103 11.93 2.78 -0.86
C VAL A 103 11.13 2.24 0.32
N LEU A 104 9.82 2.47 0.31
CA LEU A 104 8.91 2.01 1.35
C LEU A 104 8.05 0.86 0.83
N GLY A 105 8.32 -0.35 1.34
CA GLY A 105 7.60 -1.56 0.99
C GLY A 105 6.27 -1.65 1.75
N ILE A 106 5.18 -1.98 1.05
CA ILE A 106 3.85 -2.11 1.65
C ILE A 106 3.34 -3.53 1.39
N SER A 107 3.25 -4.31 2.45
CA SER A 107 2.69 -5.67 2.43
C SER A 107 1.26 -5.63 2.97
N ALA A 108 0.29 -5.93 2.11
CA ALA A 108 -1.11 -5.93 2.54
C ALA A 108 -1.97 -6.88 1.70
N PRO A 109 -2.83 -7.72 2.32
CA PRO A 109 -3.68 -8.68 1.61
C PRO A 109 -4.56 -8.06 0.50
N GLN A 110 -5.05 -8.87 -0.44
CA GLN A 110 -5.92 -8.33 -1.51
C GLN A 110 -7.22 -7.78 -0.91
N GLY A 111 -7.68 -6.63 -1.42
CA GLY A 111 -8.95 -6.03 -1.04
C GLY A 111 -8.96 -5.31 0.31
N CYS A 112 -7.86 -5.28 1.07
CA CYS A 112 -7.78 -4.60 2.37
C CYS A 112 -7.73 -3.05 2.28
N GLY A 113 -7.63 -2.49 1.08
CA GLY A 113 -7.51 -1.04 0.86
C GLY A 113 -6.09 -0.54 0.57
N LYS A 114 -5.14 -1.44 0.26
CA LYS A 114 -3.73 -1.12 -0.08
C LYS A 114 -3.59 0.01 -1.11
N THR A 115 -4.21 -0.11 -2.28
CA THR A 115 -4.15 0.93 -3.33
C THR A 115 -4.65 2.28 -2.80
N THR A 116 -5.75 2.27 -2.04
CA THR A 116 -6.33 3.49 -1.47
C THR A 116 -5.37 4.18 -0.50
N ILE A 117 -4.74 3.45 0.43
CA ILE A 117 -3.79 4.07 1.36
C ILE A 117 -2.52 4.55 0.63
N VAL A 118 -2.01 3.79 -0.34
CA VAL A 118 -0.86 4.20 -1.16
C VAL A 118 -1.14 5.52 -1.89
N GLU A 119 -2.31 5.64 -2.52
CA GLU A 119 -2.74 6.88 -3.18
C GLU A 119 -2.81 8.06 -2.22
N GLN A 120 -3.28 7.86 -0.98
CA GLN A 120 -3.32 8.96 0.00
C GLN A 120 -1.93 9.32 0.52
N LEU A 121 -1.06 8.34 0.77
CA LEU A 121 0.31 8.58 1.21
C LEU A 121 1.12 9.33 0.14
N GLU A 122 0.98 8.93 -1.14
CA GLU A 122 1.62 9.61 -2.26
C GLU A 122 1.19 11.08 -2.35
N GLN A 123 -0.12 11.34 -2.26
CA GLN A 123 -0.64 12.70 -2.29
C GLN A 123 -0.21 13.54 -1.09
N LEU A 124 -0.24 12.99 0.13
CA LEU A 124 0.24 13.68 1.33
C LEU A 124 1.71 14.07 1.20
N CYS A 125 2.55 13.18 0.66
CA CYS A 125 3.95 13.49 0.37
C CYS A 125 4.05 14.64 -0.64
N ASN A 126 3.33 14.57 -1.75
CA ASN A 126 3.35 15.59 -2.81
C ASN A 126 2.85 16.96 -2.32
N TRP A 127 1.78 17.03 -1.53
CA TRP A 127 1.27 18.28 -0.95
C TRP A 127 2.25 18.93 0.02
N LEU A 128 3.13 18.14 0.63
CA LEU A 128 4.15 18.60 1.57
C LEU A 128 5.53 18.79 0.92
N GLY A 129 5.56 18.84 -0.42
CA GLY A 129 6.78 19.10 -1.18
C GLY A 129 7.81 17.98 -1.05
N ARG A 130 7.34 16.74 -0.85
CA ARG A 130 8.15 15.52 -0.80
C ARG A 130 7.75 14.62 -1.97
N PRO A 131 8.28 14.83 -3.19
CA PRO A 131 7.80 14.14 -4.37
C PRO A 131 7.83 12.62 -4.19
N ALA A 132 6.72 11.96 -4.46
CA ALA A 132 6.58 10.52 -4.30
C ALA A 132 5.97 9.86 -5.53
N ALA A 133 6.28 8.59 -5.73
CA ALA A 133 5.67 7.75 -6.75
C ALA A 133 5.40 6.35 -6.19
N SER A 134 4.43 5.66 -6.77
CA SER A 134 4.08 4.28 -6.41
C SER A 134 4.20 3.30 -7.58
N VAL A 135 4.57 2.06 -7.25
CA VAL A 135 4.57 0.93 -8.19
C VAL A 135 4.13 -0.34 -7.48
N SER A 136 3.33 -1.15 -8.19
CA SER A 136 2.77 -2.40 -7.69
C SER A 136 3.59 -3.60 -8.16
N ILE A 137 3.67 -4.67 -7.36
CA ILE A 137 4.16 -5.96 -7.87
C ILE A 137 3.30 -6.46 -9.04
N ASP A 138 2.01 -6.11 -9.06
CA ASP A 138 1.09 -6.51 -10.12
C ASP A 138 1.45 -5.87 -11.47
N ASP A 139 2.20 -4.76 -11.49
CA ASP A 139 2.70 -4.14 -12.74
C ASP A 139 3.82 -4.97 -13.38
N PHE A 140 4.43 -5.87 -12.60
CA PHE A 140 5.53 -6.73 -13.01
C PHE A 140 5.08 -8.17 -13.25
N TYR A 141 3.79 -8.44 -13.45
CA TYR A 141 3.39 -9.77 -13.94
C TYR A 141 4.12 -10.10 -15.27
N LEU A 142 4.35 -11.40 -15.47
CA LEU A 142 4.82 -11.94 -16.74
C LEU A 142 3.91 -11.50 -17.90
N THR A 143 4.47 -11.39 -19.10
CA THR A 143 3.64 -11.19 -20.30
C THR A 143 2.66 -12.34 -20.46
N ASN A 144 1.59 -12.16 -21.23
CA ASN A 144 0.63 -13.24 -21.50
C ASN A 144 1.31 -14.48 -22.11
N ALA A 145 2.28 -14.26 -22.98
CA ALA A 145 3.08 -15.32 -23.60
C ALA A 145 3.89 -16.09 -22.55
N ASP A 146 4.61 -15.39 -21.68
CA ASP A 146 5.45 -16.02 -20.65
C ASP A 146 4.59 -16.71 -19.58
N GLN A 147 3.46 -16.13 -19.18
CA GLN A 147 2.50 -16.76 -18.27
C GLN A 147 1.89 -18.02 -18.90
N THR A 148 1.64 -18.03 -20.21
CA THR A 148 1.16 -19.22 -20.93
C THR A 148 2.23 -20.31 -20.96
N ALA A 149 3.50 -19.95 -21.19
CA ALA A 149 4.62 -20.88 -21.14
C ALA A 149 4.82 -21.46 -19.72
N LEU A 150 4.73 -20.62 -18.68
CA LEU A 150 4.80 -21.05 -17.28
C LEU A 150 3.71 -22.07 -16.96
N ALA A 151 2.46 -21.77 -17.33
CA ALA A 151 1.32 -22.68 -17.14
C ALA A 151 1.53 -24.01 -17.86
N ALA A 152 1.99 -23.98 -19.13
CA ALA A 152 2.24 -25.17 -19.93
C ALA A 152 3.38 -26.04 -19.38
N SER A 153 4.40 -25.43 -18.76
CA SER A 153 5.48 -26.16 -18.09
C SER A 153 5.11 -26.73 -16.71
N ASN A 154 3.95 -26.33 -16.18
CA ASN A 154 3.44 -26.77 -14.87
C ASN A 154 1.96 -27.21 -14.94
N PRO A 155 1.59 -28.16 -15.83
CA PRO A 155 0.19 -28.42 -16.17
C PRO A 155 -0.69 -28.83 -14.96
N ASP A 156 -0.10 -29.52 -13.98
CA ASP A 156 -0.81 -29.99 -12.79
C ASP A 156 -0.77 -29.00 -11.61
N ASN A 157 -0.01 -27.90 -11.73
CA ASN A 157 0.08 -26.90 -10.69
C ASN A 157 -0.99 -25.83 -10.87
N ARG A 158 -2.11 -25.96 -10.15
CA ARG A 158 -3.22 -25.00 -10.23
C ARG A 158 -2.83 -23.57 -9.83
N LEU A 159 -1.81 -23.38 -9.00
CA LEU A 159 -1.40 -22.07 -8.46
C LEU A 159 -0.53 -21.26 -9.44
N LEU A 160 0.02 -21.90 -10.47
CA LEU A 160 0.85 -21.28 -11.52
C LEU A 160 0.13 -21.13 -12.87
N GLN A 161 -1.14 -21.56 -12.96
CA GLN A 161 -1.92 -21.47 -14.21
C GLN A 161 -2.29 -20.04 -14.60
N LEU A 162 -2.34 -19.13 -13.63
CA LEU A 162 -2.75 -17.73 -13.80
C LEU A 162 -1.79 -16.83 -13.04
N ARG A 163 -1.72 -15.56 -13.45
CA ARG A 163 -0.98 -14.52 -12.73
C ARG A 163 -1.43 -14.41 -11.27
N GLY A 164 -0.50 -14.21 -10.35
CA GLY A 164 -0.80 -13.94 -8.95
C GLY A 164 0.30 -14.34 -7.99
N ASN A 165 0.62 -15.64 -7.93
CA ASN A 165 1.56 -16.23 -6.99
C ASN A 165 3.03 -15.99 -7.36
N ALA A 166 3.95 -16.28 -6.43
CA ALA A 166 5.39 -16.30 -6.73
C ALA A 166 5.68 -17.18 -7.96
N GLY A 167 6.55 -16.67 -8.84
CA GLY A 167 6.87 -17.29 -10.12
C GLY A 167 6.15 -16.64 -11.30
N THR A 168 5.05 -15.91 -11.05
CA THR A 168 4.25 -15.27 -12.12
C THR A 168 4.67 -13.83 -12.44
N HIS A 169 5.84 -13.39 -11.98
CA HIS A 169 6.33 -12.04 -12.14
C HIS A 169 7.66 -12.00 -12.90
N ASP A 170 7.87 -10.95 -13.70
CA ASP A 170 9.14 -10.57 -14.29
C ASP A 170 9.99 -9.84 -13.23
N LEU A 171 10.77 -10.62 -12.48
CA LEU A 171 11.59 -10.10 -11.38
C LEU A 171 12.61 -9.07 -11.86
N ALA A 172 13.21 -9.30 -13.04
CA ALA A 172 14.24 -8.43 -13.61
C ALA A 172 13.67 -7.04 -13.95
N LEU A 173 12.49 -7.00 -14.59
CA LEU A 173 11.79 -5.74 -14.86
C LEU A 173 11.47 -4.99 -13.57
N GLY A 174 11.00 -5.69 -12.53
CA GLY A 174 10.70 -5.09 -11.23
C GLY A 174 11.94 -4.52 -10.55
N THR A 175 13.04 -5.29 -10.51
CA THR A 175 14.32 -4.85 -9.94
C THR A 175 14.86 -3.61 -10.64
N GLU A 176 14.84 -3.59 -11.98
CA GLU A 176 15.34 -2.45 -12.76
C GLU A 176 14.46 -1.21 -12.52
N THR A 177 13.13 -1.36 -12.58
CA THR A 177 12.19 -0.25 -12.33
C THR A 177 12.39 0.36 -10.94
N LEU A 178 12.51 -0.47 -9.89
CA LEU A 178 12.73 0.01 -8.53
C LEU A 178 14.07 0.73 -8.37
N LYS A 179 15.15 0.20 -8.97
CA LYS A 179 16.47 0.86 -8.94
C LYS A 179 16.45 2.21 -9.66
N GLN A 180 15.79 2.27 -10.81
CA GLN A 180 15.65 3.52 -11.58
C GLN A 180 14.84 4.56 -10.81
N LEU A 181 13.67 4.20 -10.27
CA LEU A 181 12.86 5.09 -9.43
C LEU A 181 13.62 5.57 -8.19
N ARG A 182 14.31 4.66 -7.49
CA ARG A 182 15.16 5.00 -6.33
C ARG A 182 16.26 6.01 -6.70
N GLY A 183 16.80 5.92 -7.92
CA GLY A 183 17.86 6.77 -8.44
C GLY A 183 17.41 8.12 -9.02
N LEU A 184 16.11 8.39 -9.12
CA LEU A 184 15.57 9.67 -9.59
C LEU A 184 15.81 10.78 -8.55
N THR A 185 17.02 11.31 -8.51
CA THR A 185 17.48 12.23 -7.45
C THR A 185 17.76 13.64 -7.98
N THR A 186 17.73 13.83 -9.30
CA THR A 186 18.06 15.09 -9.96
C THR A 186 16.88 15.57 -10.82
N PRO A 187 16.57 16.89 -10.84
CA PRO A 187 15.59 17.45 -11.76
C PRO A 187 15.90 17.12 -13.23
N GLY A 188 14.88 16.80 -14.01
CA GLY A 188 15.00 16.46 -15.44
C GLY A 188 15.27 14.98 -15.73
N GLN A 189 15.54 14.16 -14.71
CA GLN A 189 15.52 12.70 -14.86
C GLN A 189 14.08 12.19 -14.88
N SER A 190 13.82 11.12 -15.63
CA SER A 190 12.50 10.49 -15.69
C SER A 190 12.60 9.01 -16.02
N VAL A 191 11.60 8.24 -15.57
CA VAL A 191 11.50 6.79 -15.80
C VAL A 191 10.08 6.45 -16.25
N ALA A 192 9.94 5.62 -17.27
CA ALA A 192 8.67 5.03 -17.64
C ALA A 192 8.39 3.83 -16.73
N VAL A 193 7.24 3.83 -16.05
CA VAL A 193 6.89 2.79 -15.08
C VAL A 193 5.94 1.77 -15.72
N PRO A 194 6.29 0.47 -15.74
CA PRO A 194 5.43 -0.57 -16.29
C PRO A 194 4.01 -0.54 -15.73
N ARG A 195 3.06 -0.92 -16.58
CA ARG A 195 1.67 -1.16 -16.18
C ARG A 195 1.18 -2.48 -16.76
N TYR A 196 0.33 -3.16 -16.01
CA TYR A 196 -0.29 -4.41 -16.44
C TYR A 196 -1.77 -4.22 -16.75
N ASP A 197 -2.18 -4.55 -17.98
CA ASP A 197 -3.59 -4.56 -18.36
C ASP A 197 -4.21 -5.90 -17.98
N LYS A 198 -4.91 -5.91 -16.84
CA LYS A 198 -5.62 -7.09 -16.31
C LYS A 198 -6.80 -7.53 -17.19
N SER A 199 -7.29 -6.68 -18.10
CA SER A 199 -8.44 -6.94 -18.95
C SER A 199 -8.09 -7.55 -20.31
N ALA A 200 -6.84 -7.41 -20.76
CA ALA A 200 -6.35 -7.98 -22.01
C ALA A 200 -6.56 -9.51 -22.07
N TYR A 201 -6.64 -10.06 -23.29
CA TYR A 201 -6.86 -11.50 -23.54
C TYR A 201 -8.04 -12.10 -22.75
N GLY A 202 -9.17 -11.39 -22.73
CA GLY A 202 -10.38 -11.84 -22.03
C GLY A 202 -10.21 -11.94 -20.51
N GLY A 203 -9.45 -11.02 -19.90
CA GLY A 203 -9.19 -10.99 -18.46
C GLY A 203 -8.01 -11.84 -17.98
N ARG A 204 -7.33 -12.55 -18.89
CA ARG A 204 -6.06 -13.25 -18.59
C ARG A 204 -4.91 -12.26 -18.37
N GLY A 205 -5.04 -11.08 -18.96
CA GLY A 205 -4.16 -9.93 -18.83
C GLY A 205 -2.88 -10.05 -19.63
N ASP A 206 -2.23 -8.91 -19.83
CA ASP A 206 -0.92 -8.79 -20.45
C ASP A 206 -0.24 -7.48 -20.00
N ARG A 207 1.07 -7.39 -20.21
CA ARG A 207 1.82 -6.15 -20.01
C ARG A 207 1.30 -5.10 -20.99
N ALA A 208 0.97 -3.90 -20.48
CA ALA A 208 0.58 -2.79 -21.34
C ALA A 208 1.74 -2.39 -22.25
N ALA A 209 1.44 -1.82 -23.41
CA ALA A 209 2.46 -1.34 -24.34
C ALA A 209 3.37 -0.30 -23.67
N ALA A 210 4.68 -0.39 -23.87
CA ALA A 210 5.63 0.52 -23.23
C ALA A 210 5.38 2.00 -23.54
N SER A 211 4.79 2.30 -24.71
CA SER A 211 4.38 3.65 -25.11
C SER A 211 3.23 4.24 -24.27
N THR A 212 2.50 3.42 -23.52
CA THR A 212 1.39 3.85 -22.65
C THR A 212 1.77 3.87 -21.18
N TRP A 213 3.02 3.53 -20.83
CA TRP A 213 3.50 3.56 -19.47
C TRP A 213 3.58 5.00 -18.96
N PRO A 214 3.06 5.29 -17.75
CA PRO A 214 3.20 6.62 -17.16
C PRO A 214 4.68 6.93 -16.92
N VAL A 215 5.05 8.19 -17.15
CA VAL A 215 6.40 8.69 -16.93
C VAL A 215 6.45 9.40 -15.59
N VAL A 216 7.31 8.92 -14.69
CA VAL A 216 7.59 9.55 -13.40
C VAL A 216 8.83 10.44 -13.55
N SER A 217 8.73 11.69 -13.12
CA SER A 217 9.83 12.67 -13.17
C SER A 217 10.44 12.88 -11.80
N GLY A 218 11.76 12.99 -11.75
CA GLY A 218 12.51 13.27 -10.53
C GLY A 218 12.64 14.77 -10.21
N PRO A 219 13.17 15.10 -9.01
CA PRO A 219 13.63 14.17 -7.99
C PRO A 219 12.48 13.51 -7.22
N LEU A 220 12.68 12.31 -6.70
CA LEU A 220 11.80 11.60 -5.78
C LEU A 220 12.43 11.53 -4.39
N ASP A 221 11.60 11.72 -3.39
CA ASP A 221 11.93 11.51 -1.99
C ASP A 221 11.48 10.14 -1.50
N VAL A 222 10.34 9.63 -2.00
CA VAL A 222 9.75 8.37 -1.57
C VAL A 222 9.29 7.56 -2.78
N VAL A 223 9.58 6.26 -2.78
CA VAL A 223 9.02 5.28 -3.71
C VAL A 223 8.20 4.28 -2.89
N PHE A 224 6.89 4.27 -3.09
CA PHE A 224 6.01 3.25 -2.51
C PHE A 224 6.02 2.00 -3.39
N PHE A 225 6.49 0.90 -2.83
CA PHE A 225 6.51 -0.40 -3.50
C PHE A 225 5.52 -1.34 -2.82
N GLU A 226 4.40 -1.63 -3.49
CA GLU A 226 3.26 -2.27 -2.85
C GLU A 226 2.97 -3.67 -3.43
N GLY A 227 2.57 -4.60 -2.58
CA GLY A 227 2.16 -5.93 -3.02
C GLY A 227 1.48 -6.76 -1.95
N TRP A 228 0.70 -7.76 -2.39
CA TRP A 228 -0.05 -8.63 -1.47
C TRP A 228 0.81 -9.69 -0.80
N MET A 229 1.94 -10.03 -1.41
CA MET A 229 2.91 -11.01 -0.95
C MET A 229 4.31 -10.43 -0.69
N SER A 230 4.47 -9.10 -0.78
CA SER A 230 5.75 -8.44 -0.55
C SER A 230 6.23 -8.72 0.88
N GLY A 231 7.51 -9.05 1.04
CA GLY A 231 8.09 -9.43 2.33
C GLY A 231 7.75 -10.83 2.85
N PHE A 232 7.02 -11.66 2.10
CA PHE A 232 6.81 -13.07 2.48
C PHE A 232 8.14 -13.84 2.46
N SER A 233 8.32 -14.72 3.44
CA SER A 233 9.47 -15.63 3.50
C SER A 233 9.05 -17.05 3.10
N PRO A 234 9.87 -17.79 2.34
CA PRO A 234 9.62 -19.20 2.07
C PRO A 234 9.65 -20.02 3.37
N VAL A 235 8.83 -21.06 3.42
CA VAL A 235 8.81 -22.05 4.52
C VAL A 235 9.56 -23.32 4.11
N ASP A 236 9.77 -24.23 5.05
CA ASP A 236 10.34 -25.54 4.74
C ASP A 236 9.44 -26.28 3.72
N PRO A 237 9.99 -26.97 2.70
CA PRO A 237 9.19 -27.61 1.66
C PRO A 237 8.09 -28.56 2.18
N PRO A 238 8.32 -29.40 3.21
CA PRO A 238 7.25 -30.24 3.77
C PRO A 238 6.11 -29.43 4.41
N ALA A 239 6.40 -28.24 4.96
CA ALA A 239 5.37 -27.36 5.52
C ALA A 239 4.53 -26.72 4.40
N ALA A 240 5.15 -26.33 3.29
CA ALA A 240 4.42 -25.86 2.11
C ALA A 240 3.54 -26.96 1.51
N GLU A 241 4.08 -28.18 1.37
CA GLU A 241 3.37 -29.35 0.85
C GLU A 241 2.16 -29.72 1.72
N ALA A 242 2.30 -29.65 3.06
CA ALA A 242 1.23 -29.93 4.00
C ALA A 242 0.06 -28.92 3.90
N VAL A 243 0.32 -27.68 3.48
CA VAL A 243 -0.72 -26.69 3.18
C VAL A 243 -1.38 -27.03 1.85
N GLU A 244 -0.58 -27.16 0.79
CA GLU A 244 -1.05 -27.61 -0.52
C GLU A 244 0.13 -28.10 -1.38
N PRO A 245 0.06 -29.27 -2.05
CA PRO A 245 1.15 -29.77 -2.89
C PRO A 245 1.60 -28.78 -3.99
N ALA A 246 0.66 -28.07 -4.61
CA ALA A 246 0.95 -27.05 -5.63
C ALA A 246 1.76 -25.86 -5.08
N LEU A 247 1.73 -25.62 -3.76
CA LEU A 247 2.46 -24.53 -3.11
C LEU A 247 3.97 -24.79 -3.06
N VAL A 248 4.44 -26.03 -3.19
CA VAL A 248 5.89 -26.33 -3.14
C VAL A 248 6.66 -25.58 -4.23
N ALA A 249 6.15 -25.57 -5.47
CA ALA A 249 6.78 -24.84 -6.57
C ALA A 249 6.70 -23.31 -6.37
N VAL A 250 5.57 -22.80 -5.87
CA VAL A 250 5.39 -21.38 -5.53
C VAL A 250 6.39 -20.96 -4.44
N ASN A 251 6.57 -21.81 -3.42
CA ASN A 251 7.51 -21.61 -2.32
C ASN A 251 8.97 -21.59 -2.81
N GLU A 252 9.31 -22.41 -3.80
CA GLU A 252 10.63 -22.36 -4.45
C GLU A 252 10.84 -21.03 -5.19
N HIS A 253 9.87 -20.61 -6.00
CA HIS A 253 9.94 -19.33 -6.70
C HIS A 253 10.05 -18.14 -5.72
N LEU A 254 9.37 -18.19 -4.58
CA LEU A 254 9.35 -17.13 -3.58
C LEU A 254 10.76 -16.78 -3.06
N LYS A 255 11.69 -17.75 -3.01
CA LYS A 255 13.08 -17.52 -2.57
C LYS A 255 13.78 -16.39 -3.33
N SER A 256 13.45 -16.22 -4.61
CA SER A 256 14.10 -15.22 -5.47
C SER A 256 13.62 -13.79 -5.21
N TYR A 257 12.45 -13.60 -4.58
CA TYR A 257 11.84 -12.29 -4.38
C TYR A 257 12.62 -11.44 -3.37
N LYS A 258 13.24 -12.08 -2.38
CA LYS A 258 14.06 -11.37 -1.39
C LYS A 258 15.20 -10.60 -2.06
N ALA A 259 16.02 -11.30 -2.85
CA ALA A 259 17.16 -10.70 -3.55
C ALA A 259 16.73 -9.76 -4.68
N ALA A 260 15.61 -10.05 -5.35
CA ALA A 260 15.13 -9.22 -6.44
C ALA A 260 14.58 -7.88 -5.95
N TRP A 261 13.72 -7.88 -4.92
CA TRP A 261 12.91 -6.73 -4.54
C TRP A 261 13.05 -6.35 -3.06
N ASP A 262 12.94 -7.29 -2.12
CA ASP A 262 12.89 -6.95 -0.69
C ASP A 262 14.20 -6.31 -0.18
N GLU A 263 15.35 -6.68 -0.75
CA GLU A 263 16.66 -6.06 -0.46
C GLU A 263 16.76 -4.60 -0.92
N LEU A 264 15.88 -4.15 -1.83
CA LEU A 264 15.80 -2.76 -2.25
C LEU A 264 14.94 -1.92 -1.30
N VAL A 265 14.16 -2.54 -0.40
CA VAL A 265 13.24 -1.85 0.51
C VAL A 265 13.97 -1.33 1.74
N ASP A 266 13.80 -0.04 2.02
CA ASP A 266 14.42 0.62 3.15
C ASP A 266 13.56 0.54 4.43
N SER A 267 12.24 0.69 4.31
CA SER A 267 11.31 0.58 5.44
C SER A 267 10.03 -0.14 5.02
N TRP A 268 9.35 -0.77 5.96
CA TRP A 268 8.19 -1.63 5.71
C TRP A 268 6.94 -1.17 6.46
N LEU A 269 5.83 -1.08 5.74
CA LEU A 269 4.48 -1.05 6.31
C LEU A 269 3.81 -2.39 6.04
N VAL A 270 3.39 -3.08 7.10
CA VAL A 270 2.64 -4.34 7.02
C VAL A 270 1.24 -4.11 7.53
N VAL A 271 0.23 -4.39 6.71
CA VAL A 271 -1.18 -4.38 7.10
C VAL A 271 -1.60 -5.79 7.45
N ARG A 272 -1.71 -6.05 8.74
CA ARG A 272 -2.14 -7.32 9.30
C ARG A 272 -3.66 -7.38 9.44
N ILE A 273 -4.18 -8.57 9.20
CA ILE A 273 -5.62 -8.90 9.27
C ILE A 273 -5.79 -10.12 10.18
N GLY A 274 -6.92 -10.17 10.90
CA GLY A 274 -7.22 -11.26 11.83
C GLY A 274 -7.59 -12.57 11.13
N ASP A 275 -8.21 -12.50 9.95
CA ASP A 275 -8.66 -13.69 9.21
C ASP A 275 -8.50 -13.49 7.68
N PRO A 276 -7.65 -14.29 7.01
CA PRO A 276 -7.46 -14.26 5.56
C PRO A 276 -8.73 -14.48 4.73
N GLN A 277 -9.77 -15.12 5.29
CA GLN A 277 -11.05 -15.31 4.61
C GLN A 277 -11.77 -14.00 4.32
N TRP A 278 -11.42 -12.89 4.99
CA TRP A 278 -11.96 -11.57 4.68
C TRP A 278 -11.64 -11.14 3.24
N VAL A 279 -10.56 -11.65 2.65
CA VAL A 279 -10.23 -11.41 1.24
C VAL A 279 -11.37 -11.83 0.31
N TYR A 280 -12.07 -12.93 0.62
CA TYR A 280 -13.25 -13.35 -0.15
C TYR A 280 -14.36 -12.30 -0.10
N LYS A 281 -14.74 -11.87 1.11
CA LYS A 281 -15.78 -10.84 1.31
C LYS A 281 -15.39 -9.51 0.66
N TRP A 282 -14.14 -9.11 0.76
CA TRP A 282 -13.64 -7.89 0.15
C TRP A 282 -13.61 -7.96 -1.38
N ARG A 283 -13.30 -9.13 -1.94
CA ARG A 283 -13.37 -9.35 -3.38
C ARG A 283 -14.80 -9.29 -3.88
N LEU A 284 -15.74 -9.92 -3.17
CA LEU A 284 -17.16 -9.86 -3.48
C LEU A 284 -17.67 -8.41 -3.51
N GLN A 285 -17.34 -7.62 -2.48
CA GLN A 285 -17.68 -6.18 -2.43
C GLN A 285 -17.07 -5.36 -3.59
N ALA A 286 -15.88 -5.73 -4.07
CA ALA A 286 -15.26 -5.06 -5.22
C ALA A 286 -16.03 -5.40 -6.51
N GLU A 287 -16.39 -6.67 -6.69
CA GLU A 287 -17.17 -7.15 -7.85
C GLU A 287 -18.58 -6.55 -7.89
N GLU A 288 -19.27 -6.46 -6.75
CA GLU A 288 -20.57 -5.81 -6.63
C GLU A 288 -20.50 -4.33 -7.03
N ARG A 289 -19.46 -3.61 -6.59
CA ARG A 289 -19.23 -2.21 -7.00
C ARG A 289 -18.96 -2.08 -8.50
N MET A 290 -18.20 -3.00 -9.09
CA MET A 290 -17.97 -2.99 -10.55
C MET A 290 -19.27 -3.26 -11.32
N LYS A 291 -20.08 -4.23 -10.89
CA LYS A 291 -21.39 -4.52 -11.50
C LYS A 291 -22.34 -3.33 -11.41
N ALA A 292 -22.37 -2.66 -10.26
CA ALA A 292 -23.15 -1.43 -10.07
C ALA A 292 -22.70 -0.29 -11.00
N SER A 293 -21.43 -0.27 -11.42
CA SER A 293 -20.89 0.69 -12.41
C SER A 293 -21.15 0.29 -13.87
N GLY A 294 -21.94 -0.75 -14.13
CA GLY A 294 -22.32 -1.19 -15.48
C GLY A 294 -21.29 -2.09 -16.18
N LYS A 295 -20.26 -2.56 -15.47
CA LYS A 295 -19.27 -3.50 -16.02
C LYS A 295 -19.69 -4.95 -15.76
N SER A 296 -19.33 -5.86 -16.66
CA SER A 296 -19.45 -7.30 -16.41
C SER A 296 -18.53 -7.70 -15.25
N GLY A 297 -19.04 -8.48 -14.30
CA GLY A 297 -18.27 -8.99 -13.15
C GLY A 297 -18.30 -10.51 -13.06
N MET A 298 -17.45 -11.06 -12.21
CA MET A 298 -17.34 -12.50 -11.99
C MET A 298 -18.59 -13.07 -11.28
N THR A 299 -18.88 -14.36 -11.48
CA THR A 299 -19.85 -15.09 -10.65
C THR A 299 -19.27 -15.37 -9.26
N ALA A 300 -20.11 -15.77 -8.29
CA ALA A 300 -19.64 -16.11 -6.95
C ALA A 300 -18.63 -17.28 -6.97
N GLU A 301 -18.84 -18.25 -7.86
CA GLU A 301 -17.97 -19.42 -8.04
C GLU A 301 -16.63 -19.01 -8.64
N GLN A 302 -16.62 -18.08 -9.61
CA GLN A 302 -15.39 -17.53 -10.17
C GLN A 302 -14.61 -16.72 -9.14
N ILE A 303 -15.29 -15.98 -8.27
CA ILE A 303 -14.67 -15.26 -7.14
C ILE A 303 -14.06 -16.25 -6.15
N ALA A 304 -14.80 -17.31 -5.81
CA ALA A 304 -14.30 -18.36 -4.91
C ALA A 304 -13.07 -19.06 -5.49
N ASP A 305 -13.09 -19.45 -6.77
CA ASP A 305 -11.93 -20.03 -7.45
C ASP A 305 -10.74 -19.06 -7.43
N PHE A 306 -10.96 -17.79 -7.80
CA PHE A 306 -9.91 -16.77 -7.78
C PHE A 306 -9.27 -16.65 -6.39
N VAL A 307 -10.08 -16.47 -5.35
CA VAL A 307 -9.58 -16.29 -3.97
C VAL A 307 -8.89 -17.56 -3.47
N SER A 308 -9.40 -18.75 -3.81
CA SER A 308 -8.83 -20.04 -3.40
C SER A 308 -7.38 -20.25 -3.84
N ARG A 309 -6.90 -19.50 -4.85
CA ARG A 309 -5.52 -19.56 -5.36
C ARG A 309 -4.53 -18.78 -4.49
N PHE A 310 -5.02 -17.91 -3.61
CA PHE A 310 -4.18 -17.08 -2.73
C PHE A 310 -4.21 -17.56 -1.27
N ILE A 311 -5.30 -18.21 -0.84
CA ILE A 311 -5.44 -18.76 0.52
C ILE A 311 -4.25 -19.64 0.94
N PRO A 312 -3.73 -20.57 0.10
CA PRO A 312 -2.59 -21.42 0.50
C PRO A 312 -1.34 -20.60 0.85
N ALA A 313 -1.05 -19.56 0.06
CA ALA A 313 0.04 -18.64 0.34
C ALA A 313 -0.18 -17.87 1.65
N TYR A 314 -1.42 -17.44 1.93
CA TYR A 314 -1.72 -16.80 3.20
C TYR A 314 -1.54 -17.73 4.40
N SER A 315 -2.04 -18.96 4.32
CA SER A 315 -1.90 -19.97 5.36
C SER A 315 -0.44 -20.30 5.65
N ALA A 316 0.41 -20.38 4.63
CA ALA A 316 1.82 -20.71 4.80
C ALA A 316 2.67 -19.51 5.25
N TYR A 317 2.45 -18.31 4.72
CA TYR A 317 3.43 -17.22 4.81
C TYR A 317 3.05 -16.09 5.78
N LEU A 318 1.75 -15.84 6.02
CA LEU A 318 1.34 -14.80 6.97
C LEU A 318 1.80 -15.07 8.42
N PRO A 319 1.77 -16.31 8.94
CA PRO A 319 2.27 -16.57 10.29
C PRO A 319 3.72 -16.11 10.48
N GLY A 320 4.59 -16.41 9.51
CA GLY A 320 5.98 -15.96 9.50
C GLY A 320 6.11 -14.44 9.37
N LEU A 321 5.40 -13.83 8.42
CA LEU A 321 5.40 -12.38 8.22
C LEU A 321 4.95 -11.62 9.47
N TYR A 322 3.92 -12.10 10.15
CA TYR A 322 3.36 -11.42 11.32
C TYR A 322 4.18 -11.63 12.59
N ALA A 323 4.85 -12.78 12.72
CA ALA A 323 5.70 -13.07 13.87
C ALA A 323 7.09 -12.42 13.77
N ALA A 324 7.71 -12.48 12.59
CA ALA A 324 9.09 -12.06 12.38
C ALA A 324 9.23 -10.73 11.59
N GLY A 325 8.16 -10.27 10.96
CA GLY A 325 8.20 -9.17 10.00
C GLY A 325 8.62 -9.62 8.60
N PRO A 326 8.70 -8.67 7.64
CA PRO A 326 9.19 -8.92 6.29
C PRO A 326 10.61 -9.50 6.25
N THR A 327 10.98 -10.18 5.15
CA THR A 327 12.30 -10.79 4.89
C THR A 327 13.51 -9.88 5.15
N THR A 328 13.34 -8.56 5.01
CA THR A 328 14.38 -7.52 5.22
C THR A 328 14.00 -6.52 6.32
N ALA A 329 13.11 -6.90 7.24
CA ALA A 329 12.70 -6.08 8.37
C ALA A 329 13.92 -5.59 9.17
N ARG A 330 13.87 -4.32 9.59
CA ARG A 330 14.89 -3.69 10.43
C ARG A 330 14.25 -3.01 11.62
N SER A 331 14.90 -3.09 12.78
CA SER A 331 14.40 -2.46 14.01
C SER A 331 14.19 -0.95 13.81
N GLY A 332 13.00 -0.46 14.18
CA GLY A 332 12.59 0.93 14.01
C GLY A 332 12.35 1.37 12.56
N ARG A 333 12.32 0.44 11.60
CA ARG A 333 12.00 0.68 10.18
C ARG A 333 10.84 -0.18 9.67
N THR A 334 10.14 -0.88 10.56
CA THR A 334 8.94 -1.65 10.25
C THR A 334 7.79 -1.16 11.12
N LEU A 335 6.68 -0.81 10.48
CA LEU A 335 5.39 -0.56 11.12
C LEU A 335 4.43 -1.69 10.74
N ILE A 336 3.92 -2.39 11.74
CA ILE A 336 2.82 -3.35 11.57
C ILE A 336 1.56 -2.67 12.11
N ILE A 337 0.54 -2.59 11.27
CA ILE A 337 -0.79 -2.09 11.66
C ILE A 337 -1.81 -3.21 11.55
N GLU A 338 -2.80 -3.17 12.42
CA GLU A 338 -3.89 -4.13 12.46
C GLU A 338 -5.15 -3.50 11.88
N VAL A 339 -5.83 -4.15 10.94
CA VAL A 339 -7.12 -3.69 10.40
C VAL A 339 -8.21 -4.75 10.48
N ASP A 340 -9.40 -4.37 10.91
CA ASP A 340 -10.55 -5.28 11.04
C ASP A 340 -11.18 -5.65 9.67
N GLN A 341 -12.24 -6.46 9.68
CA GLN A 341 -12.99 -6.84 8.47
C GLN A 341 -13.60 -5.64 7.72
N ASN A 342 -13.72 -4.47 8.36
CA ASN A 342 -14.21 -3.23 7.75
C ASN A 342 -13.08 -2.35 7.21
N ARG A 343 -11.82 -2.81 7.32
CA ARG A 343 -10.59 -2.10 6.94
C ARG A 343 -10.29 -0.90 7.85
N SER A 344 -10.81 -0.93 9.07
CA SER A 344 -10.55 0.09 10.10
C SER A 344 -9.36 -0.33 10.95
N PRO A 345 -8.41 0.57 11.26
CA PRO A 345 -7.33 0.26 12.17
C PRO A 345 -7.87 -0.04 13.58
N VAL A 346 -7.25 -1.02 14.23
CA VAL A 346 -7.55 -1.41 15.62
C VAL A 346 -6.24 -1.51 16.42
N PRO A 347 -6.27 -1.39 17.75
CA PRO A 347 -5.05 -1.53 18.56
C PRO A 347 -4.42 -2.91 18.42
N GLU A 348 -5.25 -3.96 18.45
CA GLU A 348 -4.86 -5.36 18.31
C GLU A 348 -6.00 -6.15 17.63
N GLN A 349 -5.67 -7.15 16.81
CA GLN A 349 -6.67 -8.10 16.32
C GLN A 349 -7.04 -9.11 17.41
N PRO A 350 -8.28 -9.64 17.41
CA PRO A 350 -8.54 -10.89 18.10
C PRO A 350 -7.63 -12.00 17.55
N ALA A 351 -7.41 -13.03 18.35
CA ALA A 351 -6.70 -14.22 17.89
C ALA A 351 -7.32 -14.73 16.58
N PRO A 352 -6.51 -15.14 15.58
CA PRO A 352 -7.03 -15.64 14.32
C PRO A 352 -8.03 -16.78 14.52
N VAL A 353 -9.03 -16.85 13.66
CA VAL A 353 -9.88 -18.03 13.57
C VAL A 353 -9.04 -19.09 12.87
N VAL A 354 -8.51 -20.04 13.66
CA VAL A 354 -7.66 -21.15 13.18
C VAL A 354 -8.49 -22.19 12.44
#